data_AF-A0AAE0RQ05-F1
#
_entry.id   AF-A0AAE0RQ05-F1
#
_cell.length_a   1.000
_cell.length_b   1.000
_cell.length_c   1.000
_cell.angle_alpha   90.00
_cell.angle_beta   90.00
_cell.angle_gamma   90.00
#
_symmetry.space_group_name_H-M   'P 1'
#
loop_
_entity.id
_entity.type
_entity.pdbx_description
1 polymer ?
#
loop_
_entity_poly.entity_id
_entity_poly.type
_entity_poly.pdbx_seq_one_letter_code
_entity_poly.pdbx_strand_id
1 'polypeptide(L)'
;MLRYKEVYNNNNGQSSLYGTVKSDIQGQSSFYGTVKSDIQGQSSFYGTVKSNIQGESALYGTVKSNIQGQSSLYGTVKSDIQGQSSFYGTVKSDIQGQSSLYGTVKSDIQGQSSLYGTVKSDIQGQSSLIGTVKSNIQGQSSLYGTVKSDIQGQSSLYGTVKSDIQGQSSLIGTVKSDIQGQSLFYGTVKLDFLHDILS
;
A
#
# COMPACT_ATOMS: atom_id res chain seq x y z
N MET A 1 1.20 -39.05 11.23
CA MET A 1 0.15 -38.78 12.23
C MET A 1 0.27 -37.32 12.67
N LEU A 2 -0.57 -36.42 12.16
CA LEU A 2 -0.71 -35.04 12.62
C LEU A 2 -2.21 -34.72 12.60
N ARG A 3 -2.92 -35.20 13.64
CA ARG A 3 -4.28 -34.73 13.97
C ARG A 3 -4.10 -33.62 15.00
N TYR A 4 -4.37 -32.38 14.62
CA TYR A 4 -5.02 -31.39 15.49
C TYR A 4 -5.78 -30.44 14.57
N LYS A 5 -7.02 -30.84 14.25
CA LYS A 5 -8.04 -29.97 13.68
C LYS A 5 -9.06 -29.79 14.79
N GLU A 6 -8.81 -28.89 15.73
CA GLU A 6 -9.88 -28.45 16.62
C GLU A 6 -10.73 -27.48 15.81
N VAL A 7 -11.85 -28.00 15.28
CA VAL A 7 -12.90 -27.18 14.69
C VAL A 7 -13.88 -26.90 15.81
N TYR A 8 -13.89 -25.66 16.29
CA TYR A 8 -15.01 -25.18 17.10
C TYR A 8 -16.03 -24.56 16.16
N ASN A 9 -17.11 -25.30 15.89
CA ASN A 9 -18.29 -24.78 15.20
C ASN A 9 -19.28 -24.32 16.26
N ASN A 10 -19.61 -23.02 16.28
CA ASN A 10 -20.78 -22.55 17.00
C ASN A 10 -22.01 -22.56 16.06
N ASN A 11 -23.22 -22.62 16.62
CA ASN A 11 -24.50 -22.76 15.90
C ASN A 11 -24.84 -21.59 14.95
N ASN A 12 -23.93 -20.62 14.76
CA ASN A 12 -24.09 -19.43 13.93
C ASN A 12 -23.26 -19.46 12.62
N GLY A 13 -22.71 -20.62 12.23
CA GLY A 13 -21.88 -20.72 11.01
C GLY A 13 -20.48 -20.11 11.15
N GLN A 14 -20.01 -19.97 12.40
CA GLN A 14 -18.67 -19.48 12.74
C GLN A 14 -17.77 -20.66 13.07
N SER A 15 -16.63 -20.75 12.38
CA SER A 15 -15.62 -21.77 12.65
C SER A 15 -14.33 -21.14 13.17
N SER A 16 -13.83 -21.61 14.31
CA SER A 16 -12.45 -21.36 14.76
C SER A 16 -11.58 -22.57 14.50
N LEU A 17 -10.49 -22.40 13.74
CA LEU A 17 -9.59 -23.47 13.35
C LEU A 17 -8.14 -23.19 13.78
N TYR A 18 -7.52 -24.21 14.37
CA TYR A 18 -6.12 -24.17 14.78
C TYR A 18 -5.27 -25.12 13.94
N GLY A 19 -4.03 -24.72 13.67
CA GLY A 19 -3.05 -25.55 12.98
C GLY A 19 -3.01 -25.33 11.46
N THR A 20 -2.94 -26.41 10.69
CA THR A 20 -2.86 -26.32 9.22
C THR A 20 -4.20 -26.64 8.58
N VAL A 21 -4.75 -25.68 7.83
CA VAL A 21 -5.99 -25.85 7.06
C VAL A 21 -5.67 -26.00 5.56
N LYS A 22 -6.27 -27.02 4.94
CA LYS A 22 -6.10 -27.40 3.53
C LYS A 22 -7.44 -27.65 2.80
N SER A 23 -8.54 -27.21 3.38
CA SER A 23 -9.87 -27.22 2.74
C SER A 23 -10.35 -25.79 2.54
N ASP A 24 -11.02 -25.52 1.42
CA ASP A 24 -11.63 -24.21 1.14
C ASP A 24 -12.62 -23.82 2.23
N ILE A 25 -12.72 -22.51 2.44
CA ILE A 25 -13.45 -21.92 3.55
C ILE A 25 -14.51 -20.98 2.99
N GLN A 26 -15.75 -21.19 3.42
CA GLN A 26 -16.88 -20.32 3.09
C GLN A 26 -17.50 -19.77 4.38
N GLY A 27 -17.94 -18.52 4.34
CA GLY A 27 -18.66 -17.88 5.45
C GLY A 27 -17.74 -17.21 6.47
N GLN A 28 -18.15 -17.25 7.75
CA GLN A 28 -17.46 -16.56 8.83
C GLN A 28 -16.45 -17.46 9.53
N SER A 29 -15.20 -17.04 9.61
CA SER A 29 -14.14 -17.92 10.10
C SER A 29 -12.97 -17.20 10.79
N SER A 30 -12.33 -17.88 11.73
CA SER A 30 -11.15 -17.40 12.45
C SER A 30 -10.08 -18.48 12.52
N PHE A 31 -8.83 -18.13 12.24
CA PHE A 31 -7.74 -19.09 12.09
C PHE A 31 -6.48 -18.69 12.85
N TYR A 32 -5.85 -19.69 13.45
CA TYR A 32 -4.54 -19.57 14.08
C TYR A 32 -3.61 -20.65 13.54
N GLY A 33 -2.65 -20.26 12.70
CA GLY A 33 -1.67 -21.17 12.11
C GLY A 33 -1.42 -20.92 10.63
N THR A 34 -1.51 -21.98 9.82
CA THR A 34 -1.22 -21.93 8.38
C THR A 34 -2.45 -22.31 7.56
N VAL A 35 -2.83 -21.46 6.61
CA VAL A 35 -3.91 -21.75 5.66
C VAL A 35 -3.37 -21.84 4.24
N LYS A 36 -3.78 -22.91 3.54
CA LYS A 36 -3.41 -23.24 2.16
C LYS A 36 -4.66 -23.62 1.34
N SER A 37 -5.72 -22.82 1.46
CA SER A 37 -7.02 -23.02 0.82
C SER A 37 -7.74 -21.71 0.59
N ASP A 38 -8.51 -21.64 -0.50
CA ASP A 38 -9.19 -20.41 -0.88
C ASP A 38 -10.29 -20.06 0.13
N ILE A 39 -10.49 -18.77 0.33
CA ILE A 39 -11.37 -18.23 1.36
C ILE A 39 -12.38 -17.30 0.70
N GLN A 40 -13.65 -17.56 0.93
CA GLN A 40 -14.74 -16.71 0.48
C GLN A 40 -15.64 -16.32 1.67
N GLY A 41 -15.68 -15.04 2.02
CA GLY A 41 -16.51 -14.54 3.11
C GLY A 41 -15.78 -13.61 4.05
N GLN A 42 -16.16 -13.64 5.33
CA GLN A 42 -15.58 -12.80 6.38
C GLN A 42 -14.62 -13.63 7.22
N SER A 43 -13.39 -13.17 7.36
CA SER A 43 -12.35 -14.01 7.94
C SER A 43 -11.29 -13.26 8.73
N SER A 44 -10.78 -13.89 9.78
CA SER A 44 -9.68 -13.38 10.60
C SER A 44 -8.57 -14.43 10.70
N PHE A 45 -7.33 -14.03 10.47
CA PHE A 45 -6.20 -14.96 10.45
C PHE A 45 -5.03 -14.44 11.26
N TYR A 46 -4.44 -15.33 12.04
CA TYR A 46 -3.17 -15.13 12.74
C TYR A 46 -2.19 -16.22 12.31
N GLY A 47 -1.16 -15.83 11.55
CA GLY A 47 -0.10 -16.73 11.10
C GLY A 47 0.26 -16.56 9.64
N THR A 48 0.20 -17.64 8.86
CA THR A 48 0.59 -17.65 7.44
C THR A 48 -0.57 -18.03 6.54
N VAL A 49 -0.87 -17.19 5.55
CA VAL A 49 -1.88 -17.48 4.51
C VAL A 49 -1.19 -17.62 3.15
N LYS A 50 -1.53 -18.69 2.42
CA LYS A 50 -1.01 -18.99 1.08
C LYS A 50 -2.16 -19.40 0.15
N SER A 51 -3.08 -18.49 -0.10
CA SER A 51 -4.41 -18.79 -0.67
C SER A 51 -5.14 -17.56 -1.15
N ASN A 52 -6.01 -17.65 -2.15
CA ASN A 52 -6.79 -16.48 -2.56
C ASN A 52 -7.87 -16.17 -1.52
N ILE A 53 -8.14 -14.88 -1.33
CA ILE A 53 -9.13 -14.39 -0.39
C ILE A 53 -10.09 -13.48 -1.15
N GLN A 54 -11.38 -13.80 -1.09
CA GLN A 54 -12.45 -12.97 -1.61
C GLN A 54 -13.41 -12.60 -0.49
N GLY A 55 -13.59 -11.31 -0.23
CA GLY A 55 -14.50 -10.79 0.78
C GLY A 55 -13.81 -9.87 1.78
N GLU A 56 -14.19 -9.97 3.05
CA GLU A 56 -13.66 -9.15 4.13
C GLU A 56 -12.64 -9.96 4.95
N SER A 57 -11.45 -9.41 5.14
CA SER A 57 -10.40 -10.13 5.88
C SER A 57 -9.58 -9.25 6.82
N ALA A 58 -9.21 -9.82 7.96
CA ALA A 58 -8.18 -9.28 8.84
C ALA A 58 -7.04 -10.30 8.96
N LEU A 59 -5.85 -9.98 8.42
CA LEU A 59 -4.72 -10.90 8.39
C LEU A 59 -3.56 -10.34 9.23
N TYR A 60 -3.10 -11.14 10.19
CA TYR A 60 -1.95 -10.86 11.04
C TYR A 60 -0.86 -11.90 10.77
N GLY A 61 0.25 -11.48 10.16
CA GLY A 61 1.42 -12.30 9.93
C GLY A 61 1.94 -12.23 8.49
N THR A 62 2.11 -13.39 7.85
CA THR A 62 2.65 -13.48 6.48
C THR A 62 1.59 -13.89 5.49
N VAL A 63 1.40 -13.08 4.46
CA VAL A 63 0.37 -13.28 3.44
C VAL A 63 1.04 -13.44 2.07
N LYS A 64 0.68 -14.51 1.36
CA LYS A 64 1.15 -14.84 0.00
C LYS A 64 -0.03 -15.30 -0.84
N SER A 65 -0.88 -14.36 -1.21
CA SER A 65 -2.31 -14.57 -1.47
C SER A 65 -2.90 -13.42 -2.26
N ASN A 66 -3.59 -13.64 -3.38
CA ASN A 66 -4.34 -12.53 -3.98
C ASN A 66 -5.57 -12.21 -3.11
N ILE A 67 -5.83 -10.93 -2.91
CA ILE A 67 -6.93 -10.45 -2.06
C ILE A 67 -7.85 -9.58 -2.89
N GLN A 68 -9.12 -9.95 -2.95
CA GLN A 68 -10.17 -9.15 -3.57
C GLN A 68 -11.23 -8.80 -2.53
N GLY A 69 -11.45 -7.50 -2.31
CA GLY A 69 -12.47 -7.01 -1.38
C GLY A 69 -11.90 -6.03 -0.36
N GLN A 70 -12.33 -6.16 0.89
CA GLN A 70 -11.90 -5.30 1.99
C GLN A 70 -10.89 -6.05 2.86
N SER A 71 -9.74 -5.44 3.16
CA SER A 71 -8.72 -6.09 3.97
C SER A 71 -8.00 -5.17 4.95
N SER A 72 -7.68 -5.72 6.12
CA SER A 72 -6.77 -5.12 7.10
C SER A 72 -5.60 -6.06 7.34
N LEU A 73 -4.38 -5.59 7.10
CA LEU A 73 -3.21 -6.45 6.92
C LEU A 73 -2.06 -5.99 7.80
N TYR A 74 -1.64 -6.82 8.74
CA TYR A 74 -0.56 -6.54 9.68
C TYR A 74 0.57 -7.53 9.48
N GLY A 75 1.75 -7.08 9.08
CA GLY A 75 2.94 -7.91 8.91
C GLY A 75 3.55 -7.82 7.51
N THR A 76 3.81 -8.97 6.88
CA THR A 76 4.46 -9.04 5.56
C THR A 76 3.50 -9.57 4.51
N VAL A 77 3.31 -8.80 3.45
CA VAL A 77 2.39 -9.12 2.35
C VAL A 77 3.15 -9.23 1.03
N LYS A 78 2.89 -10.29 0.28
CA LYS A 78 3.43 -10.58 -1.05
C LYS A 78 2.34 -11.13 -1.97
N SER A 79 1.54 -10.23 -2.53
CA SER A 79 0.15 -10.50 -2.93
C SER A 79 -0.43 -9.39 -3.78
N ASP A 80 -1.18 -9.67 -4.84
CA ASP A 80 -1.93 -8.60 -5.51
C ASP A 80 -3.23 -8.32 -4.78
N ILE A 81 -3.60 -7.03 -4.69
CA ILE A 81 -4.69 -6.58 -3.83
C ILE A 81 -5.59 -5.64 -4.60
N GLN A 82 -6.85 -6.04 -4.75
CA GLN A 82 -7.87 -5.29 -5.43
C GLN A 82 -9.01 -4.94 -4.47
N GLY A 83 -9.29 -3.65 -4.29
CA GLY A 83 -10.39 -3.16 -3.47
C GLY A 83 -9.95 -2.14 -2.43
N GLN A 84 -10.48 -2.26 -1.22
CA GLN A 84 -10.18 -1.36 -0.10
C GLN A 84 -9.25 -2.04 0.89
N SER A 85 -8.16 -1.40 1.26
CA SER A 85 -7.14 -2.06 2.07
C SER A 85 -6.42 -1.11 3.04
N SER A 86 -6.07 -1.65 4.21
CA SER A 86 -5.23 -0.98 5.20
C SER A 86 -4.09 -1.88 5.59
N PHE A 87 -2.88 -1.37 5.63
CA PHE A 87 -1.68 -2.16 5.91
C PHE A 87 -0.77 -1.51 6.93
N TYR A 88 -0.19 -2.35 7.76
CA TYR A 88 0.88 -2.01 8.69
C TYR A 88 2.00 -3.05 8.56
N GLY A 89 3.17 -2.63 8.05
CA GLY A 89 4.35 -3.47 7.95
C GLY A 89 5.08 -3.36 6.61
N THR A 90 5.30 -4.49 5.95
CA THR A 90 6.03 -4.56 4.66
C THR A 90 5.14 -5.12 3.57
N VAL A 91 5.03 -4.37 2.47
CA VAL A 91 4.20 -4.72 1.32
C VAL A 91 5.08 -4.83 0.07
N LYS A 92 4.90 -5.93 -0.68
CA LYS A 92 5.61 -6.23 -1.95
C LYS A 92 4.62 -6.85 -2.95
N SER A 93 3.80 -6.00 -3.55
CA SER A 93 2.44 -6.35 -3.97
C SER A 93 1.83 -5.27 -4.86
N ASP A 94 1.18 -5.58 -5.97
CA ASP A 94 0.45 -4.55 -6.69
C ASP A 94 -0.89 -4.26 -6.00
N ILE A 95 -1.25 -2.99 -5.91
CA ILE A 95 -2.44 -2.52 -5.19
C ILE A 95 -3.31 -1.70 -6.14
N GLN A 96 -4.54 -2.15 -6.35
CA GLN A 96 -5.55 -1.42 -7.12
C GLN A 96 -6.74 -1.07 -6.24
N GLY A 97 -7.08 0.22 -6.17
CA GLY A 97 -8.27 0.72 -5.46
C GLY A 97 -7.92 1.75 -4.40
N GLN A 98 -8.52 1.63 -3.22
CA GLN A 98 -8.30 2.55 -2.11
C GLN A 98 -7.40 1.90 -1.07
N SER A 99 -6.31 2.56 -0.70
CA SER A 99 -5.35 1.99 0.25
C SER A 99 -4.81 2.99 1.27
N SER A 100 -4.53 2.49 2.47
CA SER A 100 -3.72 3.18 3.49
C SER A 100 -2.57 2.27 3.91
N LEU A 101 -1.33 2.73 3.76
CA LEU A 101 -0.13 1.91 3.91
C LEU A 101 0.83 2.56 4.91
N TYR A 102 1.16 1.85 5.97
CA TYR A 102 2.11 2.27 6.99
C TYR A 102 3.31 1.31 7.01
N GLY A 103 4.50 1.81 6.73
CA GLY A 103 5.76 1.06 6.81
C GLY A 103 6.57 1.09 5.51
N THR A 104 6.97 -0.09 5.00
CA THR A 104 7.78 -0.20 3.78
C THR A 104 6.96 -0.75 2.64
N VAL A 105 6.89 -0.01 1.54
CA VAL A 105 6.11 -0.36 0.36
C VAL A 105 7.04 -0.47 -0.85
N LYS A 106 6.92 -1.59 -1.58
CA LYS A 106 7.69 -1.89 -2.81
C LYS A 106 6.77 -2.55 -3.85
N SER A 107 5.95 -1.74 -4.49
CA SER A 107 4.65 -2.13 -5.03
C SER A 107 4.13 -1.13 -6.03
N ASP A 108 3.51 -1.53 -7.14
CA ASP A 108 2.79 -0.54 -7.95
C ASP A 108 1.42 -0.26 -7.35
N ILE A 109 1.00 1.00 -7.37
CA ILE A 109 -0.25 1.45 -6.73
C ILE A 109 -1.06 2.24 -7.73
N GLN A 110 -2.28 1.77 -7.99
CA GLN A 110 -3.25 2.45 -8.83
C GLN A 110 -4.51 2.79 -8.04
N GLY A 111 -4.88 4.06 -8.02
CA GLY A 111 -6.12 4.55 -7.39
C GLY A 111 -5.88 5.63 -6.36
N GLN A 112 -6.56 5.52 -5.22
CA GLN A 112 -6.45 6.48 -4.11
C GLN A 112 -5.61 5.88 -2.99
N SER A 113 -4.56 6.57 -2.57
CA SER A 113 -3.65 6.03 -1.56
C SER A 113 -3.17 7.05 -0.55
N SER A 114 -2.94 6.59 0.69
CA SER A 114 -2.19 7.32 1.71
C SER A 114 -1.05 6.45 2.21
N LEU A 115 0.19 6.94 2.09
CA LEU A 115 1.39 6.18 2.42
C LEU A 115 2.23 6.91 3.48
N TYR A 116 2.61 6.18 4.51
CA TYR A 116 3.47 6.67 5.59
C TYR A 116 4.67 5.73 5.76
N GLY A 117 5.88 6.23 5.51
CA GLY A 117 7.12 5.49 5.72
C GLY A 117 8.07 5.53 4.51
N THR A 118 8.54 4.36 4.08
CA THR A 118 9.46 4.24 2.93
C THR A 118 8.74 3.63 1.74
N VAL A 119 8.69 4.38 0.65
CA VAL A 119 7.99 4.01 -0.58
C VAL A 119 8.98 3.87 -1.72
N LYS A 120 8.93 2.74 -2.43
CA LYS A 120 9.71 2.43 -3.63
C LYS A 120 8.82 1.75 -4.67
N SER A 121 7.99 2.55 -5.32
CA SER A 121 6.72 2.12 -5.93
C SER A 121 6.29 3.06 -7.03
N ASP A 122 5.81 2.60 -8.17
CA ASP A 122 5.14 3.51 -9.10
C ASP A 122 3.70 3.76 -8.62
N ILE A 123 3.26 5.01 -8.69
CA ILE A 123 1.96 5.44 -8.15
C ILE A 123 1.19 6.19 -9.23
N GLN A 124 0.00 5.70 -9.54
CA GLN A 124 -0.92 6.34 -10.46
C GLN A 124 -2.25 6.66 -9.77
N GLY A 125 -2.66 7.93 -9.80
CA GLY A 125 -3.94 8.40 -9.28
C GLY A 125 -3.80 9.50 -8.25
N GLN A 126 -4.56 9.42 -7.16
CA GLN A 126 -4.54 10.41 -6.08
C GLN A 126 -3.76 9.84 -4.90
N SER A 127 -2.75 10.57 -4.43
CA SER A 127 -1.89 10.07 -3.36
C SER A 127 -1.48 11.14 -2.35
N SER A 128 -1.35 10.72 -1.09
CA SER A 128 -0.68 11.48 -0.05
C SER A 128 0.46 10.63 0.52
N LEU A 129 1.68 11.16 0.53
CA LEU A 129 2.87 10.44 0.95
C LEU A 129 3.62 11.21 2.02
N ILE A 130 3.94 10.53 3.13
CA ILE A 130 4.78 11.06 4.19
C ILE A 130 5.98 10.12 4.41
N GLY A 131 7.20 10.66 4.31
CA GLY A 131 8.43 9.95 4.64
C GLY A 131 9.47 10.00 3.52
N THR A 132 10.00 8.85 3.14
CA THR A 132 11.00 8.73 2.07
C THR A 132 10.38 8.08 0.85
N VAL A 133 10.38 8.81 -0.27
CA VAL A 133 9.75 8.39 -1.52
C VAL A 133 10.82 8.25 -2.61
N LYS A 134 10.83 7.11 -3.28
CA LYS A 134 11.70 6.81 -4.44
C LYS A 134 10.89 6.08 -5.51
N SER A 135 10.14 6.84 -6.29
CA SER A 135 8.94 6.37 -6.99
C SER A 135 8.62 7.23 -8.21
N ASN A 136 8.07 6.69 -9.30
CA ASN A 136 7.40 7.54 -10.28
C ASN A 136 5.97 7.81 -9.81
N ILE A 137 5.50 9.05 -9.95
CA ILE A 137 4.17 9.47 -9.50
C ILE A 137 3.45 10.18 -10.62
N GLN A 138 2.30 9.64 -11.01
CA GLN A 138 1.41 10.24 -12.01
C GLN A 138 0.04 10.55 -11.41
N GLY A 139 -0.40 11.80 -11.54
CA GLY A 139 -1.73 12.23 -11.11
C GLY A 139 -1.68 13.38 -10.11
N GLN A 140 -2.51 13.30 -9.07
CA GLN A 140 -2.58 14.31 -8.02
C GLN A 140 -1.87 13.81 -6.78
N SER A 141 -0.90 14.56 -6.27
CA SER A 141 -0.08 14.11 -5.15
C SER A 141 0.22 15.20 -4.13
N SER A 142 0.33 14.80 -2.87
CA SER A 142 0.90 15.60 -1.80
C SER A 142 2.02 14.81 -1.13
N LEU A 143 3.22 15.37 -1.09
CA LEU A 143 4.42 14.70 -0.59
C LEU A 143 5.05 15.51 0.54
N TYR A 144 5.30 14.85 1.67
CA TYR A 144 6.00 15.40 2.82
C TYR A 144 7.22 14.55 3.16
N GLY A 145 8.42 15.13 3.11
CA GLY A 145 9.66 14.48 3.53
C GLY A 145 10.76 14.51 2.47
N THR A 146 11.38 13.37 2.21
CA THR A 146 12.46 13.24 1.22
C THR A 146 11.94 12.56 -0.03
N VAL A 147 11.99 13.26 -1.15
CA VAL A 147 11.45 12.81 -2.44
C VAL A 147 12.58 12.67 -3.46
N LYS A 148 12.68 11.50 -4.09
CA LYS A 148 13.60 11.23 -5.21
C LYS A 148 12.86 10.47 -6.31
N SER A 149 12.11 11.21 -7.09
CA SER A 149 10.96 10.71 -7.86
C SER A 149 10.69 11.50 -9.12
N ASP A 150 10.28 10.89 -10.21
CA ASP A 150 9.71 11.64 -11.32
C ASP A 150 8.22 11.87 -11.06
N ILE A 151 7.75 13.11 -11.23
CA ILE A 151 6.39 13.52 -10.88
C ILE A 151 5.71 14.16 -12.06
N GLN A 152 4.59 13.59 -12.49
CA GLN A 152 3.75 14.13 -13.55
C GLN A 152 2.34 14.42 -13.04
N GLY A 153 1.87 15.66 -13.22
CA GLY A 153 0.51 16.08 -12.90
C GLY A 153 0.46 17.25 -11.92
N GLN A 154 -0.43 17.18 -10.93
CA GLN A 154 -0.58 18.22 -9.91
C GLN A 154 0.08 17.75 -8.61
N SER A 155 0.99 18.55 -8.07
CA SER A 155 1.75 18.15 -6.89
C SER A 155 1.94 19.26 -5.87
N SER A 156 1.96 18.90 -4.60
CA SER A 156 2.44 19.74 -3.51
C SER A 156 3.55 19.00 -2.79
N LEU A 157 4.74 19.61 -2.72
CA LEU A 157 5.92 19.00 -2.14
C LEU A 157 6.45 19.84 -0.99
N TYR A 158 6.62 19.20 0.16
CA TYR A 158 7.23 19.79 1.34
C TYR A 158 8.42 18.97 1.81
N GLY A 159 9.61 19.57 1.87
CA GLY A 159 10.82 18.96 2.42
C GLY A 159 12.01 19.01 1.46
N THR A 160 12.69 17.88 1.27
CA THR A 160 13.85 17.76 0.38
C THR A 160 13.45 17.04 -0.90
N VAL A 161 13.53 17.73 -2.03
CA VAL A 161 13.09 17.24 -3.32
C VAL A 161 14.29 17.13 -4.26
N LYS A 162 14.48 15.95 -4.85
CA LYS A 162 15.43 15.69 -5.93
C LYS A 162 14.76 14.89 -7.04
N SER A 163 14.04 15.58 -7.91
CA SER A 163 12.98 15.01 -8.74
C SER A 163 12.80 15.78 -10.04
N ASP A 164 12.45 15.12 -11.13
CA ASP A 164 11.96 15.83 -12.32
C ASP A 164 10.45 16.01 -12.19
N ILE A 165 9.95 17.24 -12.41
CA ILE A 165 8.55 17.59 -12.17
C ILE A 165 7.95 18.17 -13.45
N GLN A 166 6.88 17.55 -13.92
CA GLN A 166 6.10 18.03 -15.06
C GLN A 166 4.65 18.29 -14.66
N GLY A 167 4.19 19.54 -14.84
CA GLY A 167 2.81 19.93 -14.59
C GLY A 167 2.67 21.12 -13.65
N GLN A 168 1.67 21.08 -12.76
CA GLN A 168 1.44 22.14 -11.78
C GLN A 168 2.02 21.73 -10.44
N SER A 169 2.85 22.58 -9.85
CA SER A 169 3.48 22.24 -8.57
C SER A 169 3.56 23.40 -7.58
N SER A 170 3.52 23.05 -6.30
CA SER A 170 3.87 23.94 -5.19
C SER A 170 4.94 23.27 -4.36
N LEU A 171 6.06 23.96 -4.14
CA LEU A 171 7.25 23.41 -3.52
C LEU A 171 7.67 24.25 -2.32
N ILE A 172 7.88 23.60 -1.20
CA ILE A 172 8.39 24.22 0.03
C ILE A 172 9.59 23.41 0.54
N GLY A 173 10.74 24.07 0.71
CA GLY A 173 11.93 23.46 1.30
C GLY A 173 13.18 23.51 0.42
N THR A 174 13.93 22.41 0.34
CA THR A 174 15.16 22.31 -0.47
C THR A 174 14.89 21.56 -1.75
N VAL A 175 15.12 22.20 -2.89
CA VAL A 175 14.84 21.63 -4.21
C VAL A 175 16.10 21.55 -5.06
N LYS A 176 16.33 20.38 -5.64
CA LYS A 176 17.28 20.12 -6.73
C LYS A 176 16.57 19.31 -7.81
N SER A 177 15.89 20.01 -8.72
CA SER A 177 14.90 19.43 -9.63
C SER A 177 14.88 20.18 -10.95
N ASP A 178 14.63 19.45 -12.04
CA ASP A 178 14.19 20.05 -13.29
C ASP A 178 12.66 20.17 -13.27
N ILE A 179 12.14 21.37 -13.50
CA ILE A 179 10.71 21.67 -13.38
C ILE A 179 10.20 22.20 -14.72
N GLN A 180 9.16 21.57 -15.25
CA GLN A 180 8.47 21.97 -16.47
C GLN A 180 6.97 22.18 -16.18
N GLY A 181 6.51 23.42 -16.35
CA GLY A 181 5.13 23.81 -16.09
C GLY A 181 5.01 24.84 -14.97
N GLN A 182 3.78 25.12 -14.54
CA GLN A 182 3.50 26.19 -13.59
C GLN A 182 3.91 25.77 -12.18
N SER A 183 4.85 26.50 -11.57
CA SER A 183 5.37 26.14 -10.26
C SER A 183 5.56 27.34 -9.35
N LEU A 184 5.13 27.17 -8.10
CA LEU A 184 5.39 28.10 -7.00
C LEU A 184 6.45 27.49 -6.08
N PHE A 185 7.43 28.30 -5.66
CA PHE A 185 8.52 27.82 -4.82
C PHE A 185 8.79 28.73 -3.62
N TYR A 186 8.88 28.13 -2.44
CA TYR A 186 9.28 28.79 -1.19
C TYR A 186 10.39 28.00 -0.48
N GLY A 187 11.64 28.49 -0.53
CA GLY A 187 12.74 27.85 0.19
C GLY A 187 14.11 28.10 -0.45
N THR A 188 14.97 27.07 -0.44
CA THR A 188 16.31 27.11 -1.06
C THR A 188 16.36 26.24 -2.31
N VAL A 189 16.81 26.80 -3.45
CA VAL A 189 17.06 26.03 -4.67
C VAL A 189 18.56 25.86 -4.89
N LYS A 190 18.98 24.65 -5.27
CA LYS A 190 20.29 24.40 -5.90
C LYS A 190 20.02 23.98 -7.34
N LEU A 191 20.15 24.94 -8.25
CA LEU A 191 19.74 24.85 -9.67
C LEU A 191 20.87 24.31 -10.55
N ASP A 192 20.54 23.44 -11.51
CA ASP A 192 21.42 23.11 -12.64
C ASP A 192 20.89 23.74 -13.97
N PHE A 193 19.57 23.87 -14.24
CA PHE A 193 18.98 24.67 -15.35
C PHE A 193 17.52 25.14 -15.05
N LEU A 194 17.01 26.20 -15.73
CA LEU A 194 15.71 26.85 -15.42
C LEU A 194 14.91 27.16 -16.70
N HIS A 195 13.63 26.79 -16.76
CA HIS A 195 12.61 27.39 -17.63
C HIS A 195 11.42 27.81 -16.74
N ASP A 196 11.21 29.13 -16.61
CA ASP A 196 10.09 29.83 -15.98
C ASP A 196 9.63 29.38 -14.58
N ILE A 197 10.25 29.94 -13.53
CA ILE A 197 9.65 30.04 -12.18
C ILE A 197 9.04 31.44 -12.03
N LEU A 198 7.73 31.52 -11.73
CA LEU A 198 7.10 32.77 -11.31
C LEU A 198 7.29 32.94 -9.80
N SER A 199 7.95 34.03 -9.39
CA SER A 199 8.11 34.46 -8.00
C SER A 199 6.92 35.29 -7.53
#